data_AF-Q2PAX8-F1
#
_entry.id   AF-Q2PAX8-F1
#
_cell.length_a   1.000
_cell.length_b   1.000
_cell.length_c   1.000
_cell.angle_alpha   90.00
_cell.angle_beta   90.00
_cell.angle_gamma   90.00
#
_symmetry.space_group_name_H-M   'P 1'
#
loop_
_entity.id
_entity.type
_entity.pdbx_description
1 polymer ?
#
loop_
_entity_poly.entity_id
_entity_poly.type
_entity_poly.pdbx_seq_one_letter_code
_entity_poly.pdbx_strand_id
1 'polypeptide(L)' 'CDDPLTSFLSLRAFSSSSDLTGRSSPAQLNWRMGTGGWSPADSNAQQWLQMDLGNRVEITAVATQ' A
#
# COMPACT_ATOMS: atom_id res chain seq x y z
N CYS A 1 0.72 7.76 -19.90
CA CYS A 1 0.52 6.53 -19.10
C CYS A 1 1.08 6.81 -17.70
N ASP A 2 0.56 7.85 -17.05
CA ASP A 2 1.16 8.45 -15.84
C ASP A 2 0.09 8.83 -14.82
N ASP A 3 -1.16 8.42 -15.07
CA ASP A 3 -2.26 8.65 -14.16
C ASP A 3 -2.10 7.77 -12.91
N PRO A 4 -2.34 8.32 -11.70
CA PRO A 4 -2.21 7.56 -10.46
C PRO A 4 -3.25 6.45 -10.40
N LEU A 5 -2.79 5.20 -10.20
CA LEU A 5 -3.65 4.02 -10.14
C LEU A 5 -4.40 3.87 -8.80
N THR A 6 -4.00 4.60 -7.75
CA THR A 6 -4.44 4.34 -6.37
C THR A 6 -5.74 5.03 -5.96
N SER A 7 -6.18 6.07 -6.69
CA SER A 7 -7.36 6.88 -6.33
C SER A 7 -8.69 6.12 -6.49
N PHE A 8 -8.70 5.06 -7.31
CA PHE A 8 -9.87 4.25 -7.61
C PHE A 8 -9.95 2.95 -6.81
N LEU A 9 -8.91 2.64 -6.02
CA LEU A 9 -8.82 1.36 -5.31
C LEU A 9 -9.41 1.46 -3.90
N SER A 10 -10.21 0.46 -3.56
CA SER A 10 -10.70 0.27 -2.19
C SER A 10 -9.53 0.01 -1.24
N LEU A 11 -9.66 0.39 0.03
CA LEU A 11 -8.70 0.00 1.08
C LEU A 11 -8.51 -1.51 1.19
N ARG A 12 -9.50 -2.30 0.75
CA ARG A 12 -9.40 -3.77 0.69
C ARG A 12 -8.50 -4.31 -0.42
N ALA A 13 -8.08 -3.47 -1.35
CA ALA A 13 -7.12 -3.84 -2.38
C ALA A 13 -5.70 -4.01 -1.81
N PHE A 14 -5.44 -3.53 -0.59
CA PHE A 14 -4.14 -3.58 0.05
C PHE A 14 -4.04 -4.79 1.00
N SER A 15 -2.91 -5.48 0.95
CA SER A 15 -2.56 -6.56 1.86
C SER A 15 -1.07 -6.46 2.20
N SER A 16 -0.66 -6.99 3.34
CA SER A 16 0.72 -6.94 3.81
C SER A 16 1.09 -8.23 4.53
N SER A 17 2.39 -8.48 4.68
CA SER A 17 2.89 -9.59 5.50
C SER A 17 2.52 -9.45 6.97
N SER A 18 2.53 -8.21 7.47
CA SER A 18 2.23 -7.84 8.86
C SER A 18 1.95 -6.34 8.98
N ASP A 19 1.36 -5.93 10.09
CA ASP A 19 1.12 -4.53 10.46
C ASP A 19 1.63 -4.27 11.89
N LEU A 20 2.42 -3.22 12.09
CA LEU A 20 2.97 -2.84 13.40
C LEU A 20 1.88 -2.61 14.46
N THR A 21 0.73 -2.08 14.05
CA THR A 21 -0.39 -1.78 14.96
C THR A 21 -1.35 -2.96 15.16
N GLY A 22 -1.12 -4.08 14.46
CA GLY A 22 -2.06 -5.20 14.36
C GLY A 22 -3.37 -4.86 13.63
N ARG A 23 -3.49 -3.66 13.06
CA ARG A 23 -4.61 -3.22 12.24
C ARG A 23 -4.10 -2.92 10.85
N SER A 24 -4.85 -3.34 9.84
CA SER A 24 -4.56 -3.02 8.45
C SER A 24 -4.51 -1.51 8.28
N SER A 25 -3.30 -1.00 8.02
CA SER A 25 -3.06 0.42 7.88
C SER A 25 -3.08 0.82 6.40
N PRO A 26 -3.72 1.94 6.04
CA PRO A 26 -3.79 2.37 4.65
C PRO A 26 -2.40 2.71 4.12
N ALA A 27 -2.00 2.06 3.02
CA ALA A 27 -0.72 2.29 2.35
C ALA A 27 -0.88 3.20 1.12
N GLN A 28 -1.56 4.34 1.31
CA GLN A 28 -1.77 5.34 0.27
C GLN A 28 -0.76 6.48 0.42
N LEU A 29 -0.22 6.94 -0.71
CA LEU A 29 0.68 8.10 -0.73
C LEU A 29 -0.05 9.35 -0.20
N ASN A 30 0.64 10.20 0.56
CA ASN A 30 0.07 11.41 1.14
C ASN A 30 -1.13 11.16 2.09
N TRP A 31 -1.21 9.97 2.70
CA TRP A 31 -2.23 9.68 3.69
C TRP A 31 -1.95 10.42 5.02
N ARG A 32 -2.92 11.22 5.47
CA ARG A 32 -2.76 12.14 6.64
C ARG A 32 -3.56 11.73 7.87
N MET A 33 -4.23 10.57 7.85
CA MET A 33 -5.08 10.10 8.95
C MET A 33 -4.43 8.94 9.70
N GLY A 34 -4.77 8.75 10.99
CA GLY A 34 -4.26 7.63 11.78
C GLY A 34 -2.72 7.67 11.96
N THR A 35 -2.07 6.53 11.83
CA THR A 35 -0.60 6.39 11.93
C THR A 35 0.17 6.87 10.70
N GLY A 36 -0.51 7.40 9.68
CA GLY A 36 0.11 8.02 8.51
C GLY A 36 0.59 7.07 7.41
N GLY A 37 0.58 5.75 7.64
CA GLY A 37 0.95 4.77 6.61
C GLY A 37 1.03 3.34 7.14
N TRP A 38 1.54 2.45 6.28
CA TRP A 38 1.86 1.08 6.62
C TRP A 38 3.27 0.96 7.21
N SER A 39 3.44 0.07 8.19
CA SER A 39 4.74 -0.35 8.69
C SER A 39 4.65 -1.82 9.08
N PRO A 40 5.61 -2.67 8.71
CA PRO A 40 5.59 -4.07 9.12
C PRO A 40 5.88 -4.22 10.62
N ALA A 41 5.48 -5.36 11.18
CA ALA A 41 5.76 -5.69 12.58
C ALA A 41 7.25 -5.95 12.84
N ASP A 42 7.97 -6.53 11.86
CA ASP A 42 9.40 -6.81 11.94
C ASP A 42 10.21 -5.95 10.97
N SER A 43 11.45 -5.60 11.35
CA SER A 43 12.39 -4.89 10.46
C SER A 43 13.32 -5.89 9.76
N ASN A 44 12.83 -6.54 8.70
CA ASN A 44 13.61 -7.48 7.88
C ASN A 44 13.21 -7.42 6.40
N ALA A 45 13.99 -8.10 5.55
CA ALA A 45 13.84 -8.07 4.09
C ALA A 45 12.66 -8.92 3.57
N GLN A 46 12.02 -9.70 4.42
CA GLN A 46 10.94 -10.62 4.04
C GLN A 46 9.56 -9.97 4.13
N GLN A 47 9.48 -8.73 4.61
CA GLN A 47 8.22 -8.01 4.71
C GLN A 47 7.78 -7.47 3.36
N TRP A 48 6.46 -7.47 3.11
CA TRP A 48 5.90 -7.05 1.84
C TRP A 48 4.59 -6.30 2.02
N LEU A 49 4.31 -5.44 1.04
CA LEU A 49 3.04 -4.76 0.83
C LEU A 49 2.59 -5.07 -0.60
N GLN A 50 1.37 -5.56 -0.75
CA GLN A 50 0.76 -5.92 -2.02
C GLN A 50 -0.46 -5.05 -2.27
N MET A 51 -0.69 -4.73 -3.54
CA MET A 51 -1.87 -4.03 -4.03
C MET A 51 -2.51 -4.88 -5.14
N ASP A 52 -3.80 -5.17 -5.00
CA ASP A 52 -4.61 -5.76 -6.05
C ASP A 52 -5.18 -4.66 -6.96
N LEU A 53 -4.81 -4.69 -8.24
CA LEU A 53 -5.24 -3.72 -9.25
C LEU A 53 -6.57 -4.10 -9.90
N GLY A 54 -7.12 -5.28 -9.59
CA GLY A 54 -8.38 -5.81 -10.11
C GLY A 54 -8.31 -6.29 -11.56
N ASN A 55 -7.77 -5.46 -12.46
CA ASN A 55 -7.54 -5.81 -13.86
C ASN A 55 -6.05 -5.74 -14.20
N ARG A 56 -5.66 -6.41 -15.29
CA ARG A 56 -4.30 -6.28 -15.83
C ARG A 56 -4.09 -4.84 -16.33
N VAL A 57 -3.16 -4.15 -15.70
CA VAL A 57 -2.72 -2.81 -16.08
C VAL A 57 -1.21 -2.80 -16.28
N GLU A 58 -0.72 -1.86 -17.08
CA GLU A 58 0.71 -1.61 -17.24
C GLU A 58 1.20 -0.70 -16.11
N ILE A 59 2.25 -1.11 -15.42
CA ILE A 59 2.90 -0.31 -14.37
C ILE A 59 4.16 0.29 -14.96
N THR A 60 4.21 1.63 -15.03
CA THR A 60 5.33 2.39 -15.62
C THR A 60 6.26 2.98 -14.56
N ALA A 61 5.77 3.21 -13.34
CA ALA A 61 6.53 3.77 -12.23
C ALA A 61 5.92 3.42 -10.86
N VAL A 62 6.70 3.63 -9.81
CA VAL A 62 6.28 3.51 -8.41
C VAL A 62 6.76 4.76 -7.65
N ALA A 63 5.89 5.31 -6.80
CA ALA A 63 6.21 6.42 -5.92
C ALA A 63 6.14 5.96 -4.45
N THR A 64 7.11 6.37 -3.64
CA THR A 64 7.19 6.07 -2.20
C THR A 64 7.29 7.36 -1.37
N GLN A 65 7.04 7.29 -0.06
CA GLN A 65 7.13 8.39 0.90
C GLN A 65 8.00 8.00 2.10
#